data_AF-V2YBV5-F1
#
_entry.id   AF-V2YBV5-F1
#
_cell.length_a   1.000
_cell.length_b   1.000
_cell.length_c   1.000
_cell.angle_alpha   90.00
_cell.angle_beta   90.00
_cell.angle_gamma   90.00
#
_symmetry.space_group_name_H-M   'P 1'
#
loop_
_entity.id
_entity.type
_entity.pdbx_description
1 polymer ?
#
loop_
_entity_poly.entity_id
_entity_poly.type
_entity_poly.pdbx_seq_one_letter_code
_entity_poly.pdbx_strand_id
1 'polypeptide(L)'
;MSMPAILPSGQLHPDAFKGPFVKHISSSTPATKGEPGVKVSGDAMAERWKAEEKRANEYWREHRDEAIDLTPQLGSKRVDSYDGKTIVENKGMGFIIETIQPGVFTAEDANKSAASGGATHGFFYRETDFLFSAAQEYTALGENEVFRHRNINDVNFVRDTLDFFTDGNYTQADVNRMQDQMTAVVRELAQQIKDGGSPDLSKVKTTLTVGGGEVSISQLLEMQKTGRELSQSFSGMTSGSLTGHNIEAFAEMGIAKSLGNYYGSDKGTIGQMFSKGIDRLYEKGMAQLEKADAWVKTVSYAAGTSSNRDAVKTERNIADLFSKLNTGNKSGLVQSFSSTLTQARAMVQQYCSQYNLPTSHVGLAGATAGIEKFFQTWINKL
;
A
#
# COMPACT_ATOMS: atom_id res chain seq x y z
N MET A 1 -14.56 -28.55 31.21
CA MET A 1 -15.43 -27.39 31.55
C MET A 1 -14.51 -26.34 32.17
N SER A 2 -14.30 -25.11 31.68
CA SER A 2 -14.86 -24.30 30.59
C SER A 2 -13.86 -23.20 30.20
N MET A 3 -13.88 -22.72 28.94
CA MET A 3 -13.47 -21.35 28.51
C MET A 3 -14.48 -20.29 29.03
N PRO A 4 -14.35 -18.93 28.86
CA PRO A 4 -13.48 -18.04 28.02
C PRO A 4 -12.87 -16.84 28.81
N ALA A 5 -12.07 -15.87 28.30
CA ALA A 5 -12.36 -14.84 27.27
C ALA A 5 -11.11 -14.17 26.66
N ILE A 6 -11.16 -14.05 25.33
CA ILE A 6 -10.26 -13.32 24.43
C ILE A 6 -10.65 -11.83 24.46
N LEU A 7 -9.68 -10.93 24.61
CA LEU A 7 -9.86 -9.49 24.42
C LEU A 7 -9.73 -9.13 22.93
N PRO A 8 -10.60 -8.27 22.38
CA PRO A 8 -10.57 -7.88 20.97
C PRO A 8 -9.43 -6.87 20.69
N SER A 9 -8.72 -7.12 19.60
CA SER A 9 -7.69 -6.28 18.99
C SER A 9 -8.25 -4.92 18.58
N GLY A 10 -7.70 -3.84 19.13
CA GLY A 10 -8.07 -2.47 18.77
C GLY A 10 -7.36 -1.37 19.58
N GLN A 11 -6.14 -1.62 20.10
CA GLN A 11 -5.36 -0.58 20.76
C GLN A 11 -4.14 -0.21 19.92
N LEU A 12 -4.09 1.08 19.55
CA LEU A 12 -2.94 1.73 18.92
C LEU A 12 -1.69 1.60 19.81
N HIS A 13 -0.54 1.40 19.17
CA HIS A 13 0.76 1.27 19.84
C HIS A 13 1.12 2.57 20.60
N PRO A 14 1.68 2.50 21.83
CA PRO A 14 1.95 3.68 22.68
C PRO A 14 2.98 4.68 22.15
N ASP A 15 3.62 4.42 21.00
CA ASP A 15 4.61 5.31 20.40
C ASP A 15 4.02 6.33 19.41
N ALA A 16 2.71 6.33 19.18
CA ALA A 16 2.02 7.41 18.46
C ALA A 16 2.03 8.77 19.21
N PHE A 17 2.63 8.84 20.40
CA PHE A 17 2.72 10.03 21.25
C PHE A 17 4.10 10.72 21.28
N LYS A 18 5.03 10.44 20.36
CA LYS A 18 6.37 11.06 20.37
C LYS A 18 6.73 11.80 19.07
N GLY A 19 6.18 13.01 18.93
CA GLY A 19 6.64 14.13 18.07
C GLY A 19 6.44 15.46 18.81
N PRO A 20 7.22 16.52 18.55
CA PRO A 20 7.88 17.34 19.57
C PRO A 20 6.90 18.15 20.44
N PHE A 21 6.90 17.87 21.75
CA PHE A 21 6.31 18.73 22.76
C PHE A 21 7.16 20.00 22.95
N VAL A 22 6.54 21.17 22.79
CA VAL A 22 7.03 22.39 23.43
C VAL A 22 6.63 22.33 24.89
N LYS A 23 7.62 22.15 25.77
CA LYS A 23 7.50 22.30 27.22
C LYS A 23 7.14 23.76 27.51
N HIS A 24 6.00 24.04 28.13
CA HIS A 24 5.76 25.34 28.74
C HIS A 24 5.47 25.23 30.23
N ILE A 25 6.20 26.06 30.97
CA ILE A 25 6.38 26.07 32.42
C ILE A 25 5.12 26.65 33.09
N SER A 26 4.69 26.00 34.17
CA SER A 26 3.60 26.46 35.03
C SER A 26 3.99 27.76 35.74
N SER A 27 3.26 28.85 35.50
CA SER A 27 3.24 29.99 36.42
C SER A 27 1.86 30.09 37.05
N SER A 28 1.83 29.86 38.36
CA SER A 28 0.68 29.84 39.25
C SER A 28 0.38 31.23 39.80
N THR A 29 -0.69 31.89 39.34
CA THR A 29 -1.53 32.76 40.19
C THR A 29 -2.89 32.95 39.53
N PRO A 30 -4.03 32.72 40.22
CA PRO A 30 -5.36 32.90 39.66
C PRO A 30 -5.85 34.34 39.84
N ALA A 31 -6.44 34.93 38.78
CA ALA A 31 -7.18 36.18 38.88
C ALA A 31 -8.63 35.98 38.43
N THR A 32 -9.51 36.70 39.12
CA THR A 32 -10.94 36.45 39.33
C THR A 32 -11.81 37.22 38.33
N LYS A 33 -12.83 36.53 37.81
CA LYS A 33 -14.12 36.96 37.20
C LYS A 33 -14.20 38.22 36.30
N GLY A 34 -14.68 38.00 35.06
CA GLY A 34 -15.57 38.91 34.32
C GLY A 34 -15.48 38.81 32.78
N GLU A 35 -16.53 38.25 32.13
CA GLU A 35 -16.88 38.32 30.68
C GLU A 35 -16.02 37.54 29.64
N PRO A 36 -16.42 37.57 28.34
CA PRO A 36 -16.84 36.43 27.49
C PRO A 36 -15.70 35.47 27.15
N GLY A 37 -15.93 34.18 27.39
CA GLY A 37 -14.91 33.14 27.28
C GLY A 37 -15.12 32.08 28.35
N VAL A 38 -16.23 31.33 28.25
CA VAL A 38 -16.44 30.20 29.17
C VAL A 38 -15.57 29.04 28.71
N LYS A 39 -14.47 28.78 29.44
CA LYS A 39 -13.72 27.52 29.34
C LYS A 39 -14.67 26.36 29.65
N VAL A 40 -14.92 25.52 28.66
CA VAL A 40 -15.58 24.23 28.86
C VAL A 40 -14.63 23.35 29.68
N SER A 41 -15.08 22.90 30.86
CA SER A 41 -14.30 22.01 31.73
C SER A 41 -14.05 20.65 31.06
N GLY A 42 -12.91 20.02 31.40
CA GLY A 42 -12.38 18.84 30.71
C GLY A 42 -13.34 17.64 30.60
N ASP A 43 -14.27 17.49 31.53
CA ASP A 43 -15.20 16.35 31.56
C ASP A 43 -16.24 16.41 30.43
N ALA A 44 -16.68 17.62 30.04
CA ALA A 44 -17.63 17.79 28.94
C ALA A 44 -16.98 17.61 27.56
N MET A 45 -15.67 17.85 27.44
CA MET A 45 -14.91 17.53 26.22
C MET A 45 -14.64 16.03 26.11
N ALA A 46 -14.34 15.35 27.22
CA ALA A 46 -14.10 13.91 27.23
C ALA A 46 -15.34 13.09 26.87
N GLU A 47 -16.53 13.47 27.36
CA GLU A 47 -17.79 12.79 27.02
C GLU A 47 -18.23 13.07 25.57
N ARG A 48 -17.98 14.28 25.05
CA ARG A 48 -18.15 14.56 23.61
C ARG A 48 -17.22 13.73 22.75
N TRP A 49 -15.96 13.58 23.15
CA TRP A 49 -14.97 12.79 22.43
C TRP A 49 -15.36 11.31 22.37
N LYS A 50 -15.82 10.73 23.48
CA LYS A 50 -16.32 9.34 23.49
C LYS A 50 -17.56 9.14 22.62
N ALA A 51 -18.46 10.11 22.57
CA ALA A 51 -19.64 10.05 21.71
C ALA A 51 -19.26 10.16 20.22
N GLU A 52 -18.28 11.01 19.88
CA GLU A 52 -17.73 11.15 18.54
C GLU A 52 -16.99 9.88 18.10
N GLU A 53 -16.18 9.28 18.99
CA GLU A 53 -15.45 8.04 18.76
C GLU A 53 -16.41 6.85 18.56
N LYS A 54 -17.50 6.78 19.32
CA LYS A 54 -18.56 5.79 19.11
C LYS A 54 -19.25 5.97 17.76
N ARG A 55 -19.60 7.21 17.40
CA ARG A 55 -20.28 7.52 16.13
C ARG A 55 -19.39 7.24 14.91
N ALA A 56 -18.10 7.57 15.01
CA ALA A 56 -17.13 7.21 13.99
C ALA A 56 -17.05 5.69 13.85
N ASN A 57 -16.85 4.95 14.95
CA ASN A 57 -16.72 3.50 14.93
C ASN A 57 -17.98 2.73 14.46
N GLU A 58 -19.17 3.31 14.61
CA GLU A 58 -20.43 2.78 14.05
C GLU A 58 -20.51 3.03 12.54
N TYR A 59 -20.25 4.27 12.09
CA TYR A 59 -20.21 4.62 10.66
C TYR A 59 -19.16 3.81 9.88
N TRP A 60 -17.98 3.60 10.47
CA TRP A 60 -16.92 2.75 9.91
C TRP A 60 -17.33 1.27 9.75
N ARG A 61 -18.24 0.76 10.58
CA ARG A 61 -18.74 -0.62 10.46
C ARG A 61 -19.82 -0.77 9.38
N GLU A 62 -20.60 0.28 9.15
CA GLU A 62 -21.72 0.25 8.21
C GLU A 62 -21.29 0.53 6.76
N HIS A 63 -20.19 1.25 6.54
CA HIS A 63 -19.72 1.67 5.20
C HIS A 63 -18.37 1.04 4.77
N ARG A 64 -18.07 -0.17 5.25
CA ARG A 64 -16.77 -0.86 5.05
C ARG A 64 -16.36 -1.07 3.59
N ASP A 65 -17.34 -1.07 2.68
CA ASP A 65 -17.18 -1.38 1.26
C ASP A 65 -17.37 -0.14 0.35
N GLU A 66 -17.51 1.06 0.92
CA GLU A 66 -17.77 2.32 0.20
C GLU A 66 -16.66 3.36 0.45
N ALA A 67 -16.52 4.35 -0.44
CA ALA A 67 -15.66 5.51 -0.15
C ALA A 67 -16.24 6.28 1.04
N ILE A 68 -15.49 6.36 2.14
CA ILE A 68 -15.99 6.91 3.42
C ILE A 68 -15.87 8.44 3.41
N ASP A 69 -16.99 9.13 3.53
CA ASP A 69 -17.05 10.59 3.71
C ASP A 69 -16.73 10.98 5.18
N LEU A 70 -15.53 11.50 5.42
CA LEU A 70 -15.08 11.99 6.72
C LEU A 70 -15.39 13.49 6.94
N THR A 71 -16.07 14.16 6.01
CA THR A 71 -16.44 15.59 6.10
C THR A 71 -17.14 15.97 7.42
N PRO A 72 -18.04 15.14 8.00
CA PRO A 72 -18.70 15.48 9.27
C PRO A 72 -17.73 15.60 10.46
N GLN A 73 -16.57 14.96 10.40
CA GLN A 73 -15.56 14.94 11.47
C GLN A 73 -14.52 16.07 11.31
N LEU A 74 -14.41 16.64 10.10
CA LEU A 74 -13.51 17.74 9.76
C LEU A 74 -14.18 19.12 9.84
N GLY A 75 -15.49 19.16 10.10
CA GLY A 75 -16.35 20.34 9.99
C GLY A 75 -16.33 21.35 11.16
N SER A 76 -15.46 21.23 12.16
CA SER A 76 -15.41 22.22 13.24
C SER A 76 -14.61 23.47 12.82
N LYS A 77 -15.31 24.52 12.39
CA LYS A 77 -14.74 25.88 12.28
C LYS A 77 -14.16 26.32 13.63
N ARG A 78 -12.86 26.61 13.68
CA ARG A 78 -12.26 27.45 14.73
C ARG A 78 -11.87 28.78 14.10
N VAL A 79 -12.38 29.87 14.65
CA VAL A 79 -11.95 31.24 14.34
C VAL A 79 -11.23 31.73 15.60
N ASP A 80 -9.92 31.90 15.54
CA ASP A 80 -9.16 32.59 16.59
C ASP A 80 -8.17 33.56 15.94
N SER A 81 -8.23 34.83 16.36
CA SER A 81 -7.21 35.85 16.05
C SER A 81 -6.20 35.89 17.20
N TYR A 82 -4.89 35.90 16.89
CA TYR A 82 -3.82 36.07 17.88
C TYR A 82 -2.83 37.15 17.39
N ASP A 83 -2.78 38.25 18.14
CA ASP A 83 -1.57 39.05 18.38
C ASP A 83 -0.81 39.61 17.16
N GLY A 84 -1.51 40.13 16.15
CA GLY A 84 -0.91 40.93 15.07
C GLY A 84 0.11 40.20 14.19
N LYS A 85 0.18 38.87 14.28
CA LYS A 85 0.99 38.00 13.42
C LYS A 85 0.10 37.34 12.37
N THR A 86 0.62 37.17 11.16
CA THR A 86 -0.07 36.44 10.09
C THR A 86 -0.28 34.99 10.52
N ILE A 87 -1.51 34.62 10.82
CA ILE A 87 -1.91 33.23 11.04
C ILE A 87 -1.97 32.56 9.67
N VAL A 88 -1.08 31.59 9.44
CA VAL A 88 -1.24 30.64 8.34
C VAL A 88 -2.20 29.58 8.86
N GLU A 89 -3.48 29.72 8.52
CA GLU A 89 -4.46 28.66 8.78
C GLU A 89 -3.95 27.37 8.14
N ASN A 90 -3.95 26.29 8.92
CA ASN A 90 -3.77 24.95 8.41
C ASN A 90 -5.03 24.66 7.57
N LYS A 91 -4.99 25.04 6.29
CA LYS A 91 -6.07 24.80 5.33
C LYS A 91 -6.43 23.32 5.43
N GLY A 92 -7.72 23.05 5.65
CA GLY A 92 -8.23 21.78 6.16
C GLY A 92 -7.53 20.53 5.62
N MET A 93 -7.37 19.54 6.51
CA MET A 93 -6.78 18.24 6.16
C MET A 93 -7.36 17.76 4.82
N GLY A 94 -6.47 17.42 3.89
CA GLY A 94 -6.82 17.01 2.54
C GLY A 94 -7.77 15.82 2.51
N PHE A 95 -8.21 15.46 1.31
CA PHE A 95 -9.09 14.31 1.11
C PHE A 95 -8.33 13.01 1.40
N ILE A 96 -8.70 12.32 2.48
CA ILE A 96 -8.13 11.02 2.81
C ILE A 96 -8.79 9.98 1.91
N ILE A 97 -8.08 9.56 0.87
CA ILE A 97 -8.41 8.33 0.14
C ILE A 97 -7.66 7.22 0.88
N GLU A 98 -8.25 6.65 1.92
CA GLU A 98 -7.69 5.42 2.48
C GLU A 98 -7.95 4.28 1.49
N THR A 99 -6.99 4.01 0.60
CA THR A 99 -6.93 2.71 -0.09
C THR A 99 -6.43 1.66 0.90
N ILE A 100 -7.33 1.25 1.80
CA ILE A 100 -7.31 0.04 2.64
C ILE A 100 -6.12 -0.09 3.62
N GLN A 101 -6.45 -0.18 4.91
CA GLN A 101 -5.49 -0.28 6.02
C GLN A 101 -4.43 -1.39 5.84
N PRO A 102 -3.15 -1.08 6.05
CA PRO A 102 -2.10 -2.08 6.22
C PRO A 102 -2.20 -2.63 7.64
N GLY A 103 -2.79 -3.83 7.79
CA GLY A 103 -2.97 -4.45 9.10
C GLY A 103 -2.85 -5.97 9.06
N VAL A 104 -3.71 -6.65 8.30
CA VAL A 104 -3.61 -8.09 7.98
C VAL A 104 -4.33 -8.30 6.66
N PHE A 105 -3.62 -8.26 5.55
CA PHE A 105 -4.18 -8.59 4.24
C PHE A 105 -4.02 -10.09 4.03
N THR A 106 -5.13 -10.84 4.10
CA THR A 106 -5.18 -12.19 3.54
C THR A 106 -5.23 -12.10 2.00
N ALA A 107 -4.93 -13.19 1.31
CA ALA A 107 -5.13 -13.24 -0.14
C ALA A 107 -6.58 -12.98 -0.55
N GLU A 108 -7.54 -13.40 0.28
CA GLU A 108 -8.96 -13.16 0.10
C GLU A 108 -9.32 -11.68 0.22
N ASP A 109 -8.73 -10.95 1.17
CA ASP A 109 -8.94 -9.51 1.33
C ASP A 109 -8.35 -8.73 0.15
N ALA A 110 -7.18 -9.17 -0.34
CA ALA A 110 -6.59 -8.62 -1.55
C ALA A 110 -7.48 -8.88 -2.78
N ASN A 111 -8.04 -10.08 -2.93
CA ASN A 111 -8.95 -10.38 -4.04
C ASN A 111 -10.27 -9.59 -3.96
N LYS A 112 -10.84 -9.42 -2.76
CA LYS A 112 -12.02 -8.56 -2.56
C LYS A 112 -11.73 -7.12 -2.93
N SER A 113 -10.60 -6.58 -2.47
CA SER A 113 -10.15 -5.24 -2.82
C SER A 113 -9.97 -5.09 -4.34
N ALA A 114 -9.30 -6.05 -4.98
CA ALA A 114 -9.09 -6.06 -6.42
C ALA A 114 -10.42 -6.07 -7.20
N ALA A 115 -11.42 -6.84 -6.74
CA ALA A 115 -12.76 -6.90 -7.32
C ALA A 115 -13.51 -5.55 -7.20
N SER A 116 -13.28 -4.81 -6.11
CA SER A 116 -13.77 -3.43 -5.93
C SER A 116 -12.94 -2.37 -6.67
N GLY A 117 -11.94 -2.78 -7.46
CA GLY A 117 -11.08 -1.89 -8.25
C GLY A 117 -9.83 -1.40 -7.52
N GLY A 118 -9.45 -2.03 -6.41
CA GLY A 118 -8.24 -1.74 -5.65
C GLY A 118 -6.95 -2.16 -6.36
N ALA A 119 -5.87 -1.47 -6.02
CA ALA A 119 -4.52 -1.70 -6.54
C ALA A 119 -3.77 -2.81 -5.79
N THR A 120 -4.39 -3.99 -5.68
CA THR A 120 -3.79 -5.17 -5.02
C THR A 120 -4.17 -6.46 -5.76
N HIS A 121 -3.57 -7.58 -5.37
CA HIS A 121 -3.82 -8.89 -5.98
C HIS A 121 -3.55 -10.04 -4.99
N GLY A 122 -4.44 -11.03 -4.92
CA GLY A 122 -4.35 -12.17 -3.98
C GLY A 122 -3.05 -12.95 -4.09
N PHE A 123 -2.52 -13.09 -5.31
CA PHE A 123 -1.24 -13.74 -5.60
C PHE A 123 -0.12 -13.35 -4.62
N PHE A 124 0.03 -12.07 -4.28
CA PHE A 124 1.11 -11.58 -3.41
C PHE A 124 0.98 -11.98 -1.94
N TYR A 125 -0.19 -12.43 -1.52
CA TYR A 125 -0.51 -12.75 -0.12
C TYR A 125 -0.80 -14.23 0.09
N ARG A 126 -0.70 -15.06 -0.95
CA ARG A 126 -0.86 -16.51 -0.84
C ARG A 126 0.31 -17.12 -0.08
N GLU A 127 0.01 -17.88 0.96
CA GLU A 127 0.99 -18.68 1.67
C GLU A 127 1.50 -19.82 0.79
N THR A 128 2.78 -20.14 0.93
CA THR A 128 3.45 -21.17 0.13
C THR A 128 3.94 -22.34 0.99
N ASP A 129 3.69 -22.29 2.30
CA ASP A 129 4.11 -23.31 3.26
C ASP A 129 3.52 -24.69 2.93
N PHE A 130 2.38 -24.71 2.23
CA PHE A 130 1.76 -25.93 1.72
C PHE A 130 2.71 -26.76 0.86
N LEU A 131 3.67 -26.15 0.14
CA LEU A 131 4.66 -26.89 -0.65
C LEU A 131 5.52 -27.80 0.21
N PHE A 132 6.02 -27.27 1.34
CA PHE A 132 6.88 -28.00 2.26
C PHE A 132 6.08 -28.98 3.11
N SER A 133 4.90 -28.58 3.61
CA SER A 133 4.01 -29.48 4.35
C SER A 133 3.59 -30.67 3.47
N ALA A 134 3.21 -30.42 2.22
CA ALA A 134 2.86 -31.48 1.29
C ALA A 134 4.07 -32.37 0.99
N ALA A 135 5.26 -31.80 0.78
CA ALA A 135 6.47 -32.59 0.53
C ALA A 135 6.82 -33.51 1.70
N GLN A 136 6.66 -33.03 2.94
CA GLN A 136 6.84 -33.85 4.15
C GLN A 136 5.83 -35.00 4.21
N GLU A 137 4.55 -34.72 3.99
CA GLU A 137 3.50 -35.75 3.95
C GLU A 137 3.76 -36.79 2.85
N TYR A 138 4.28 -36.37 1.68
CA TYR A 138 4.68 -37.27 0.60
C TYR A 138 5.85 -38.19 0.95
N THR A 139 6.69 -37.84 1.93
CA THR A 139 7.80 -38.72 2.33
C THR A 139 7.31 -39.97 3.05
N ALA A 140 6.16 -39.90 3.71
CA ALA A 140 5.54 -41.01 4.43
C ALA A 140 4.80 -42.01 3.51
N LEU A 141 4.61 -41.68 2.23
CA LEU A 141 3.97 -42.58 1.27
C LEU A 141 4.91 -43.67 0.77
N GLY A 142 4.41 -44.91 0.75
CA GLY A 142 5.03 -46.04 0.06
C GLY A 142 5.04 -45.86 -1.47
N GLU A 143 5.88 -46.60 -2.18
CA GLU A 143 6.08 -46.47 -3.65
C GLU A 143 4.79 -46.63 -4.47
N ASN A 144 3.77 -47.29 -3.91
CA ASN A 144 2.48 -47.56 -4.57
C ASN A 144 1.31 -46.76 -3.96
N GLU A 145 1.58 -45.81 -3.07
CA GLU A 145 0.55 -45.03 -2.39
C GLU A 145 0.40 -43.64 -3.02
N VAL A 146 -0.84 -43.21 -3.22
CA VAL A 146 -1.18 -41.90 -3.80
C VAL A 146 -1.94 -41.08 -2.77
N PHE A 147 -1.42 -39.89 -2.45
CA PHE A 147 -2.09 -38.95 -1.57
C PHE A 147 -3.41 -38.46 -2.20
N ARG A 148 -4.52 -38.48 -1.43
CA ARG A 148 -5.83 -37.97 -1.89
C ARG A 148 -6.40 -36.82 -1.04
N HIS A 149 -5.71 -36.29 -0.01
CA HIS A 149 -6.34 -35.26 0.84
C HIS A 149 -5.44 -34.24 1.57
N ARG A 150 -5.15 -33.14 0.86
CA ARG A 150 -5.09 -31.69 1.20
C ARG A 150 -4.72 -31.06 -0.16
N ASN A 151 -5.19 -29.86 -0.49
CA ASN A 151 -4.86 -29.24 -1.78
C ASN A 151 -3.34 -28.98 -1.87
N ILE A 152 -2.56 -29.99 -2.28
CA ILE A 152 -1.14 -29.93 -2.69
C ILE A 152 -0.93 -28.82 -3.74
N ASN A 153 -2.02 -28.49 -4.40
CA ASN A 153 -2.23 -27.67 -5.55
C ASN A 153 -3.28 -26.61 -5.19
N ASP A 154 -3.06 -25.87 -4.07
CA ASP A 154 -3.92 -24.78 -3.59
C ASP A 154 -4.50 -24.05 -4.79
N VAL A 155 -5.77 -24.37 -5.07
CA VAL A 155 -6.45 -23.96 -6.29
C VAL A 155 -6.47 -22.43 -6.36
N ASN A 156 -6.50 -21.77 -5.20
CA ASN A 156 -6.50 -20.33 -5.13
C ASN A 156 -5.11 -19.75 -5.40
N PHE A 157 -4.02 -20.39 -4.95
CA PHE A 157 -2.67 -20.01 -5.38
C PHE A 157 -2.53 -20.12 -6.90
N VAL A 158 -2.92 -21.26 -7.48
CA VAL A 158 -2.84 -21.49 -8.93
C VAL A 158 -3.67 -20.46 -9.71
N ARG A 159 -4.92 -20.24 -9.30
CA ARG A 159 -5.81 -19.27 -9.95
C ARG A 159 -5.29 -17.85 -9.81
N ASP A 160 -4.86 -17.44 -8.63
CA ASP A 160 -4.35 -16.08 -8.42
C ASP A 160 -3.03 -15.86 -9.19
N THR A 161 -2.16 -16.87 -9.30
CA THR A 161 -0.98 -16.79 -10.17
C THR A 161 -1.39 -16.61 -11.62
N LEU A 162 -2.25 -17.48 -12.14
CA LEU A 162 -2.70 -17.38 -13.54
C LEU A 162 -3.39 -16.04 -13.79
N ASP A 163 -4.28 -15.60 -12.90
CA ASP A 163 -4.99 -14.33 -13.00
C ASP A 163 -4.02 -13.14 -13.04
N PHE A 164 -3.06 -13.08 -12.12
CA PHE A 164 -2.09 -11.99 -12.04
C PHE A 164 -1.27 -11.87 -13.33
N PHE A 165 -0.72 -12.98 -13.82
CA PHE A 165 0.20 -12.96 -14.96
C PHE A 165 -0.53 -12.85 -16.30
N THR A 166 -1.75 -13.38 -16.42
CA THR A 166 -2.52 -13.43 -17.68
C THR A 166 -3.62 -12.39 -17.77
N ASP A 167 -3.83 -11.57 -16.74
CA ASP A 167 -4.94 -10.62 -16.66
C ASP A 167 -6.31 -11.31 -16.78
N GLY A 168 -6.45 -12.44 -16.08
CA GLY A 168 -7.63 -13.29 -16.14
C GLY A 168 -7.80 -14.10 -17.44
N ASN A 169 -6.89 -13.97 -18.40
CA ASN A 169 -6.94 -14.72 -19.65
C ASN A 169 -6.29 -16.12 -19.52
N TYR A 170 -6.97 -16.98 -18.76
CA TYR A 170 -6.60 -18.39 -18.60
C TYR A 170 -7.84 -19.29 -18.63
N THR A 171 -7.62 -20.57 -18.93
CA THR A 171 -8.66 -21.58 -19.05
C THR A 171 -8.58 -22.59 -17.89
N GLN A 172 -9.62 -23.41 -17.74
CA GLN A 172 -9.56 -24.52 -16.78
C GLN A 172 -8.47 -25.55 -17.15
N ALA A 173 -8.08 -25.66 -18.42
CA ALA A 173 -6.96 -26.50 -18.83
C ALA A 173 -5.62 -25.95 -18.30
N ASP A 174 -5.46 -24.63 -18.26
CA ASP A 174 -4.28 -23.97 -17.68
C ASP A 174 -4.20 -24.22 -16.17
N VAL A 175 -5.33 -24.11 -15.47
CA VAL A 175 -5.45 -24.44 -14.04
C VAL A 175 -5.03 -25.89 -13.80
N ASN A 176 -5.66 -26.86 -14.49
CA ASN A 176 -5.37 -28.27 -14.30
C ASN A 176 -3.89 -28.59 -14.55
N ARG A 177 -3.32 -28.03 -15.63
CA ARG A 177 -1.90 -28.20 -15.97
C ARG A 177 -0.98 -27.66 -14.87
N MET A 178 -1.22 -26.45 -14.38
CA MET A 178 -0.38 -25.87 -13.33
C MET A 178 -0.51 -26.65 -12.01
N GLN A 179 -1.70 -27.20 -11.71
CA GLN A 179 -1.88 -28.09 -10.56
C GLN A 179 -1.07 -29.39 -10.67
N ASP A 180 -1.01 -30.00 -11.85
CA ASP A 180 -0.18 -31.18 -12.12
C ASP A 180 1.32 -30.85 -11.97
N GLN A 181 1.75 -29.70 -12.50
CA GLN A 181 3.13 -29.22 -12.36
C GLN A 181 3.48 -28.93 -10.90
N MET A 182 2.59 -28.31 -10.13
CA MET A 182 2.78 -28.10 -8.68
C MET A 182 2.88 -29.43 -7.91
N THR A 183 2.12 -30.43 -8.32
CA THR A 183 2.25 -31.79 -7.75
C THR A 183 3.62 -32.39 -8.06
N ALA A 184 4.16 -32.18 -9.26
CA ALA A 184 5.51 -32.61 -9.61
C ALA A 184 6.59 -31.86 -8.79
N VAL A 185 6.44 -30.54 -8.58
CA VAL A 185 7.31 -29.76 -7.68
C VAL A 185 7.34 -30.37 -6.27
N VAL A 186 6.18 -30.68 -5.71
CA VAL A 186 6.08 -31.27 -4.37
C VAL A 186 6.72 -32.66 -4.31
N ARG A 187 6.57 -33.48 -5.36
CA ARG A 187 7.23 -34.79 -5.44
C ARG A 187 8.75 -34.68 -5.48
N GLU A 188 9.29 -33.70 -6.22
CA GLU A 188 10.73 -33.46 -6.24
C GLU A 188 11.25 -33.02 -4.87
N LEU A 189 10.53 -32.12 -4.18
CA LEU A 189 10.87 -31.72 -2.81
C LEU A 189 10.82 -32.90 -1.84
N ALA A 190 9.81 -33.75 -1.96
CA ALA A 190 9.69 -34.97 -1.15
C ALA A 190 10.85 -35.94 -1.41
N GLN A 191 11.29 -36.07 -2.66
CA GLN A 191 12.45 -36.91 -3.00
C GLN A 191 13.73 -36.37 -2.36
N GLN A 192 13.96 -35.05 -2.38
CA GLN A 192 15.10 -34.44 -1.70
C GLN A 192 15.13 -34.79 -0.20
N ILE A 193 13.97 -34.83 0.45
CA ILE A 193 13.85 -35.24 1.86
C ILE A 193 14.13 -36.75 2.02
N LYS A 194 13.58 -37.61 1.14
CA LYS A 194 13.83 -39.06 1.15
C LYS A 194 15.31 -39.40 0.97
N ASP A 195 16.02 -38.60 0.18
CA ASP A 195 17.46 -38.73 -0.05
C ASP A 195 18.33 -38.23 1.13
N GLY A 196 17.70 -37.83 2.25
CA GLY A 196 18.38 -37.35 3.46
C GLY A 196 18.78 -35.86 3.40
N GLY A 197 18.31 -35.13 2.39
CA GLY A 197 18.53 -33.69 2.24
C GLY A 197 17.48 -32.82 2.93
N SER A 198 17.74 -31.51 2.97
CA SER A 198 16.72 -30.50 3.29
C SER A 198 16.01 -30.04 2.00
N PRO A 199 14.69 -29.78 2.03
CA PRO A 199 13.95 -29.37 0.85
C PRO A 199 14.41 -27.97 0.38
N ASP A 200 14.75 -27.88 -0.90
CA ASP A 200 15.33 -26.70 -1.53
C ASP A 200 14.67 -26.44 -2.90
N LEU A 201 13.93 -25.33 -2.98
CA LEU A 201 13.21 -24.90 -4.19
C LEU A 201 14.15 -24.57 -5.35
N SER A 202 15.42 -24.21 -5.08
CA SER A 202 16.39 -23.91 -6.14
C SER A 202 16.88 -25.16 -6.88
N LYS A 203 16.69 -26.35 -6.29
CA LYS A 203 17.07 -27.64 -6.87
C LYS A 203 15.92 -28.34 -7.60
N VAL A 204 14.71 -27.78 -7.54
CA VAL A 204 13.55 -28.29 -8.28
C VAL A 204 13.73 -28.00 -9.77
N LYS A 205 13.54 -29.03 -10.59
CA LYS A 205 13.70 -28.97 -12.04
C LYS A 205 12.38 -28.72 -12.77
N THR A 206 11.26 -29.14 -12.20
CA THR A 206 9.93 -28.87 -12.77
C THR A 206 9.70 -27.37 -12.93
N THR A 207 9.31 -26.96 -14.14
CA THR A 207 8.85 -25.61 -14.45
C THR A 207 7.32 -25.54 -14.44
N LEU A 208 6.80 -24.36 -14.12
CA LEU A 208 5.38 -24.03 -14.16
C LEU A 208 5.10 -23.27 -15.45
N THR A 209 4.00 -23.60 -16.13
CA THR A 209 3.58 -22.89 -17.34
C THR A 209 2.52 -21.86 -17.00
N VAL A 210 2.80 -20.58 -17.27
CA VAL A 210 1.91 -19.45 -16.98
C VAL A 210 1.81 -18.58 -18.24
N GLY A 211 0.63 -18.46 -18.83
CA GLY A 211 0.41 -17.60 -20.00
C GLY A 211 1.31 -17.91 -21.22
N GLY A 212 1.77 -19.15 -21.36
CA GLY A 212 2.73 -19.56 -22.39
C GLY A 212 4.21 -19.29 -22.08
N GLY A 213 4.51 -18.69 -20.92
CA GLY A 213 5.86 -18.63 -20.36
C GLY A 213 6.14 -19.77 -19.40
N GLU A 214 7.42 -20.11 -19.23
CA GLU A 214 7.89 -21.06 -18.22
C GLU A 214 8.59 -20.32 -17.08
N VAL A 215 8.40 -20.81 -15.85
CA VAL A 215 9.02 -20.24 -14.65
C VAL A 215 9.33 -21.34 -13.64
N SER A 216 10.49 -21.28 -12.99
CA SER A 216 10.74 -22.18 -11.86
C SER A 216 9.91 -21.76 -10.64
N ILE A 217 9.61 -22.68 -9.72
CA ILE A 217 8.92 -22.32 -8.49
C ILE A 217 9.72 -21.29 -7.67
N SER A 218 11.05 -21.40 -7.63
CA SER A 218 11.91 -20.44 -6.93
C SER A 218 11.80 -19.02 -7.50
N GLN A 219 11.82 -18.88 -8.82
CA GLN A 219 11.64 -17.60 -9.50
C GLN A 219 10.23 -17.05 -9.29
N LEU A 220 9.20 -17.89 -9.33
CA LEU A 220 7.82 -17.47 -9.10
C LEU A 220 7.63 -16.90 -7.69
N LEU A 221 8.21 -17.53 -6.67
CA LEU A 221 8.11 -17.04 -5.29
C LEU A 221 8.94 -15.77 -5.06
N GLU A 222 10.07 -15.62 -5.76
CA GLU A 222 10.84 -14.38 -5.76
C GLU A 222 10.05 -13.23 -6.39
N MET A 223 9.37 -13.48 -7.51
CA MET A 223 8.45 -12.53 -8.14
C MET A 223 7.28 -12.17 -7.22
N GLN A 224 6.70 -13.17 -6.53
CA GLN A 224 5.62 -12.96 -5.56
C GLN A 224 6.06 -12.01 -4.44
N LYS A 225 7.24 -12.28 -3.83
CA LYS A 225 7.80 -11.46 -2.76
C LYS A 225 8.11 -10.04 -3.23
N THR A 226 8.81 -9.91 -4.36
CA THR A 226 9.16 -8.61 -4.95
C THR A 226 7.92 -7.81 -5.27
N GLY A 227 6.92 -8.44 -5.91
CA GLY A 227 5.64 -7.83 -6.24
C GLY A 227 4.86 -7.40 -4.99
N ARG A 228 4.88 -8.20 -3.92
CA ARG A 228 4.27 -7.82 -2.63
C ARG A 228 4.91 -6.55 -2.08
N GLU A 229 6.23 -6.49 -2.00
CA GLU A 229 6.96 -5.32 -1.48
C GLU A 229 6.68 -4.06 -2.33
N LEU A 230 6.65 -4.18 -3.66
CA LEU A 230 6.29 -3.06 -4.56
C LEU A 230 4.83 -2.64 -4.41
N SER A 231 3.91 -3.61 -4.27
CA SER A 231 2.47 -3.34 -4.23
C SER A 231 2.01 -2.51 -3.03
N GLN A 232 2.78 -2.52 -1.94
CA GLN A 232 2.52 -1.70 -0.77
C GLN A 232 2.47 -0.21 -1.12
N SER A 233 3.29 0.24 -2.09
CA SER A 233 3.32 1.62 -2.56
C SER A 233 2.11 2.03 -3.43
N PHE A 234 1.23 1.10 -3.79
CA PHE A 234 -0.01 1.41 -4.53
C PHE A 234 -1.24 1.58 -3.63
N SER A 235 -1.06 1.47 -2.30
CA SER A 235 -2.14 1.48 -1.31
C SER A 235 -1.92 2.53 -0.21
N GLY A 236 -2.96 2.84 0.57
CA GLY A 236 -2.94 3.76 1.71
C GLY A 236 -2.69 5.23 1.38
N MET A 237 -2.97 5.69 0.16
CA MET A 237 -2.54 7.02 -0.31
C MET A 237 -3.58 8.12 -0.07
N THR A 238 -3.30 9.06 0.83
CA THR A 238 -4.14 10.27 0.98
C THR A 238 -3.78 11.34 -0.06
N SER A 239 -4.72 12.19 -0.47
CA SER A 239 -4.49 13.17 -1.55
C SER A 239 -5.16 14.52 -1.31
N GLY A 240 -4.71 15.56 -2.00
CA GLY A 240 -5.31 16.89 -1.93
C GLY A 240 -4.82 17.73 -0.75
N SER A 241 -3.71 17.32 -0.14
CA SER A 241 -2.89 18.15 0.73
C SER A 241 -1.43 17.85 0.43
N LEU A 242 -0.75 18.76 -0.27
CA LEU A 242 0.64 18.57 -0.71
C LEU A 242 1.60 18.63 0.49
N THR A 243 1.60 17.57 1.29
CA THR A 243 2.45 17.37 2.47
C THR A 243 3.66 16.53 2.11
N GLY A 244 4.67 16.51 2.99
CA GLY A 244 5.86 15.68 2.78
C GLY A 244 5.51 14.21 2.61
N HIS A 245 4.54 13.73 3.40
CA HIS A 245 4.02 12.37 3.29
C HIS A 245 3.41 12.08 1.91
N ASN A 246 2.55 12.94 1.38
CA ASN A 246 1.94 12.72 0.06
C ASN A 246 2.95 12.86 -1.08
N ILE A 247 3.88 13.82 -0.98
CA ILE A 247 4.98 13.96 -1.96
C ILE A 247 5.78 12.67 -2.03
N GLU A 248 6.14 12.10 -0.87
CA GLU A 248 6.88 10.84 -0.77
C GLU A 248 6.04 9.66 -1.28
N ALA A 249 4.82 9.47 -0.79
CA ALA A 249 3.95 8.36 -1.19
C ALA A 249 3.69 8.31 -2.70
N PHE A 250 3.38 9.45 -3.33
CA PHE A 250 3.16 9.49 -4.78
C PHE A 250 4.44 9.24 -5.59
N ALA A 251 5.58 9.73 -5.12
CA ALA A 251 6.86 9.39 -5.74
C ALA A 251 7.17 7.89 -5.61
N GLU A 252 6.99 7.30 -4.43
CA GLU A 252 7.17 5.87 -4.19
C GLU A 252 6.26 5.02 -5.08
N MET A 253 5.00 5.42 -5.26
CA MET A 253 4.05 4.77 -6.17
C MET A 253 4.60 4.72 -7.61
N GLY A 254 5.09 5.85 -8.13
CA GLY A 254 5.70 5.91 -9.46
C GLY A 254 7.00 5.09 -9.55
N ILE A 255 7.86 5.19 -8.53
CA ILE A 255 9.12 4.45 -8.45
C ILE A 255 8.84 2.94 -8.44
N ALA A 256 7.87 2.47 -7.64
CA ALA A 256 7.53 1.06 -7.53
C ALA A 256 7.10 0.46 -8.88
N LYS A 257 6.33 1.20 -9.68
CA LYS A 257 5.99 0.80 -11.05
C LYS A 257 7.25 0.67 -11.92
N SER A 258 8.11 1.70 -11.94
CA SER A 258 9.36 1.65 -12.70
C SER A 258 10.28 0.51 -12.26
N LEU A 259 10.36 0.23 -10.95
CA LEU A 259 11.15 -0.88 -10.41
C LEU A 259 10.57 -2.24 -10.80
N GLY A 260 9.25 -2.41 -10.81
CA GLY A 260 8.61 -3.64 -11.31
C GLY A 260 8.88 -3.87 -12.80
N ASN A 261 8.94 -2.80 -13.58
CA ASN A 261 9.30 -2.85 -15.00
C ASN A 261 10.77 -3.18 -15.22
N TYR A 262 11.67 -2.59 -14.42
CA TYR A 262 13.08 -2.94 -14.44
C TYR A 262 13.30 -4.41 -14.02
N TYR A 263 12.67 -4.86 -12.94
CA TYR A 263 12.83 -6.21 -12.40
C TYR A 263 12.38 -7.30 -13.39
N GLY A 264 11.29 -7.07 -14.13
CA GLY A 264 10.80 -8.01 -15.13
C GLY A 264 11.54 -7.97 -16.46
N SER A 265 12.32 -6.92 -16.75
CA SER A 265 12.90 -6.67 -18.08
C SER A 265 13.85 -7.76 -18.58
N ASP A 266 14.55 -8.45 -17.66
CA ASP A 266 15.54 -9.48 -17.98
C ASP A 266 15.03 -10.92 -17.77
N LYS A 267 13.76 -11.10 -17.40
CA LYS A 267 13.16 -12.42 -17.06
C LYS A 267 12.30 -13.01 -18.17
N GLY A 268 12.59 -12.67 -19.41
CA GLY A 268 11.89 -13.19 -20.59
C GLY A 268 10.37 -12.95 -20.55
N THR A 269 9.59 -13.88 -21.11
CA THR A 269 8.13 -13.75 -21.24
C THR A 269 7.43 -13.61 -19.88
N ILE A 270 7.86 -14.38 -18.88
CA ILE A 270 7.26 -14.31 -17.53
C ILE A 270 7.55 -12.96 -16.87
N GLY A 271 8.75 -12.42 -17.06
CA GLY A 271 9.12 -11.08 -16.62
C GLY A 271 8.27 -9.98 -17.24
N GLN A 272 8.02 -10.06 -18.55
CA GLN A 272 7.12 -9.13 -19.24
C GLN A 272 5.69 -9.19 -18.71
N MET A 273 5.19 -10.40 -18.41
CA MET A 273 3.87 -10.56 -17.78
C MET A 273 3.83 -9.97 -16.37
N PHE A 274 4.89 -10.17 -15.58
CA PHE A 274 5.04 -9.56 -14.25
C PHE A 274 5.00 -8.03 -14.33
N SER A 275 5.81 -7.42 -15.22
CA SER A 275 5.83 -5.97 -15.43
C SER A 275 4.46 -5.44 -15.82
N LYS A 276 3.75 -6.10 -16.73
CA LYS A 276 2.36 -5.74 -17.07
C LYS A 276 1.41 -5.86 -15.88
N GLY A 277 1.60 -6.85 -15.02
CA GLY A 277 0.85 -7.00 -13.76
C GLY A 277 1.07 -5.82 -12.82
N ILE A 278 2.32 -5.37 -12.67
CA ILE A 278 2.64 -4.18 -11.89
C ILE A 278 2.05 -2.90 -12.52
N ASP A 279 2.15 -2.74 -13.84
CA ASP A 279 1.54 -1.62 -14.56
C ASP A 279 0.04 -1.54 -14.29
N ARG A 280 -0.69 -2.67 -14.34
CA ARG A 280 -2.13 -2.73 -14.00
C ARG A 280 -2.43 -2.28 -12.58
N LEU A 281 -1.60 -2.65 -11.60
CA LEU A 281 -1.79 -2.23 -10.21
C LEU A 281 -1.59 -0.72 -10.06
N TYR A 282 -0.55 -0.18 -10.68
CA TYR A 282 -0.31 1.27 -10.73
C TYR A 282 -1.50 2.01 -11.38
N GLU A 283 -1.98 1.53 -12.52
CA GLU A 283 -3.13 2.11 -13.23
C GLU A 283 -4.41 2.08 -12.38
N LYS A 284 -4.69 0.97 -11.68
CA LYS A 284 -5.82 0.88 -10.74
C LYS A 284 -5.69 1.91 -9.61
N GLY A 285 -4.49 2.07 -9.04
CA GLY A 285 -4.23 3.07 -8.00
C GLY A 285 -4.51 4.49 -8.51
N MET A 286 -4.00 4.82 -9.70
CA MET A 286 -4.25 6.12 -10.34
C MET A 286 -5.74 6.34 -10.65
N ALA A 287 -6.45 5.31 -11.09
CA ALA A 287 -7.89 5.38 -11.36
C ALA A 287 -8.71 5.60 -10.08
N GLN A 288 -8.30 5.04 -8.93
CA GLN A 288 -8.95 5.32 -7.64
C GLN A 288 -8.79 6.78 -7.24
N LEU A 289 -7.60 7.36 -7.44
CA LEU A 289 -7.33 8.78 -7.22
C LEU A 289 -8.19 9.68 -8.14
N GLU A 290 -8.39 9.28 -9.39
CA GLU A 290 -9.26 10.00 -10.33
C GLU A 290 -10.74 9.97 -9.93
N LYS A 291 -11.25 8.81 -9.51
CA LYS A 291 -12.63 8.67 -9.01
C LYS A 291 -12.86 9.53 -7.79
N ALA A 292 -11.90 9.54 -6.87
CA ALA A 292 -11.92 10.39 -5.70
C ALA A 292 -11.92 11.89 -6.04
N ASP A 293 -11.02 12.34 -6.92
CA ASP A 293 -10.98 13.74 -7.39
C ASP A 293 -12.30 14.15 -8.09
N ALA A 294 -12.88 13.26 -8.89
CA ALA A 294 -14.18 13.48 -9.52
C ALA A 294 -15.31 13.62 -8.49
N TRP A 295 -15.34 12.73 -7.49
CA TRP A 295 -16.33 12.77 -6.41
C TRP A 295 -16.22 14.06 -5.58
N VAL A 296 -15.01 14.47 -5.17
CA VAL A 296 -14.79 15.70 -4.37
C VAL A 296 -15.36 16.95 -5.07
N LYS A 297 -15.31 17.00 -6.41
CA LYS A 297 -15.88 18.12 -7.19
C LYS A 297 -17.41 18.21 -7.09
N THR A 298 -18.10 17.16 -6.62
CA THR A 298 -19.56 17.09 -6.55
C THR A 298 -20.17 17.45 -5.18
N VAL A 299 -19.41 17.41 -4.08
CA VAL A 299 -19.97 17.44 -2.69
C VAL A 299 -19.63 18.73 -1.88
N SER A 300 -19.25 19.83 -2.53
CA SER A 300 -18.44 20.91 -1.89
C SER A 300 -19.02 21.72 -0.72
N TYR A 301 -18.16 21.96 0.29
CA TYR A 301 -17.95 23.28 0.93
C TYR A 301 -16.48 23.57 1.37
N ALA A 302 -15.61 22.56 1.61
CA ALA A 302 -14.21 22.78 2.04
C ALA A 302 -13.12 22.04 1.21
N ALA A 303 -13.42 20.88 0.61
CA ALA A 303 -12.43 20.06 -0.12
C ALA A 303 -12.18 20.50 -1.59
N GLY A 304 -13.03 21.37 -2.15
CA GLY A 304 -12.99 21.78 -3.56
C GLY A 304 -12.16 23.04 -3.88
N THR A 305 -11.35 23.54 -2.94
CA THR A 305 -10.57 24.78 -3.21
C THR A 305 -9.62 24.58 -4.39
N SER A 306 -9.24 25.67 -5.08
CA SER A 306 -8.23 25.59 -6.14
C SER A 306 -6.90 25.01 -5.64
N SER A 307 -6.53 25.30 -4.38
CA SER A 307 -5.32 24.79 -3.74
C SER A 307 -5.35 23.27 -3.60
N ASN A 308 -6.45 22.70 -3.11
CA ASN A 308 -6.58 21.25 -2.97
C ASN A 308 -6.57 20.55 -4.34
N ARG A 309 -7.26 21.10 -5.34
CA ARG A 309 -7.26 20.54 -6.71
C ARG A 309 -5.87 20.59 -7.35
N ASP A 310 -5.14 21.69 -7.16
CA ASP A 310 -3.77 21.81 -7.65
C ASP A 310 -2.80 20.89 -6.88
N ALA A 311 -3.06 20.62 -5.59
CA ALA A 311 -2.32 19.65 -4.81
C ALA A 311 -2.51 18.23 -5.37
N VAL A 312 -3.76 17.77 -5.56
CA VAL A 312 -4.07 16.47 -6.19
C VAL A 312 -3.37 16.35 -7.55
N LYS A 313 -3.45 17.40 -8.38
CA LYS A 313 -2.78 17.43 -9.68
C LYS A 313 -1.26 17.30 -9.55
N THR A 314 -0.67 18.00 -8.59
CA THR A 314 0.78 17.98 -8.36
C THR A 314 1.23 16.60 -7.88
N GLU A 315 0.54 16.02 -6.90
CA GLU A 315 0.77 14.66 -6.39
C GLU A 315 0.71 13.62 -7.52
N ARG A 316 -0.36 13.63 -8.33
CA ARG A 316 -0.51 12.72 -9.47
C ARG A 316 0.60 12.87 -10.50
N ASN A 317 1.02 14.09 -10.79
CA ASN A 317 2.10 14.33 -11.74
C ASN A 317 3.46 13.86 -11.19
N ILE A 318 3.69 13.92 -9.87
CA ILE A 318 4.88 13.34 -9.24
C ILE A 318 4.89 11.83 -9.47
N ALA A 319 3.77 11.14 -9.22
CA ALA A 319 3.67 9.70 -9.50
C ALA A 319 3.92 9.40 -10.99
N ASP A 320 3.32 10.14 -11.91
CA ASP A 320 3.50 9.97 -13.35
C ASP A 320 4.97 10.15 -13.78
N LEU A 321 5.66 11.18 -13.25
CA LEU A 321 7.08 11.43 -13.50
C LEU A 321 7.94 10.22 -13.11
N PHE A 322 7.79 9.73 -11.89
CA PHE A 322 8.55 8.58 -11.41
C PHE A 322 8.12 7.25 -12.03
N SER A 323 6.92 7.18 -12.64
CA SER A 323 6.44 6.00 -13.37
C SER A 323 7.14 5.76 -14.72
N LYS A 324 7.98 6.72 -15.14
CA LYS A 324 8.65 6.79 -16.46
C LYS A 324 10.18 6.80 -16.34
N LEU A 325 10.74 6.27 -15.25
CA LEU A 325 12.18 6.13 -15.15
C LEU A 325 12.71 5.21 -16.26
N ASN A 326 13.98 5.38 -16.64
CA ASN A 326 14.61 4.56 -17.67
C ASN A 326 14.93 3.17 -17.10
N THR A 327 14.08 2.20 -17.39
CA THR A 327 14.21 0.81 -16.93
C THR A 327 15.08 -0.07 -17.83
N GLY A 328 15.80 0.50 -18.80
CA GLY A 328 16.60 -0.28 -19.76
C GLY A 328 17.86 -0.90 -19.16
N ASN A 329 18.44 -0.31 -18.13
CA ASN A 329 19.53 -0.86 -17.34
C ASN A 329 19.69 -0.09 -16.02
N LYS A 330 20.46 -0.65 -15.07
CA LYS A 330 20.67 -0.04 -13.74
C LYS A 330 21.22 1.38 -13.79
N SER A 331 22.18 1.65 -14.68
CA SER A 331 22.78 2.98 -14.83
C SER A 331 21.76 4.01 -15.33
N GLY A 332 20.98 3.65 -16.35
CA GLY A 332 19.90 4.48 -16.88
C GLY A 332 18.82 4.74 -15.83
N LEU A 333 18.48 3.74 -15.02
CA LEU A 333 17.51 3.87 -13.93
C LEU A 333 17.99 4.89 -12.89
N VAL A 334 19.24 4.77 -12.43
CA VAL A 334 19.84 5.71 -11.45
C VAL A 334 19.98 7.12 -12.03
N GLN A 335 20.41 7.25 -13.28
CA GLN A 335 20.57 8.57 -13.93
C GLN A 335 19.22 9.27 -14.12
N SER A 336 18.21 8.54 -14.61
CA SER A 336 16.87 9.09 -14.81
C SER A 336 16.20 9.46 -13.48
N PHE A 337 16.46 8.72 -12.39
CA PHE A 337 15.96 9.05 -11.06
C PHE A 337 16.41 10.44 -10.59
N SER A 338 17.71 10.75 -10.68
CA SER A 338 18.26 12.05 -10.24
C SER A 338 17.63 13.24 -10.99
N SER A 339 17.43 13.09 -12.30
CA SER A 339 16.73 14.09 -13.11
C SER A 339 15.26 14.23 -12.69
N THR A 340 14.58 13.10 -12.50
CA THR A 340 13.16 13.06 -12.13
C THR A 340 12.91 13.65 -10.74
N LEU A 341 13.79 13.38 -9.77
CA LEU A 341 13.73 13.97 -8.44
C LEU A 341 13.86 15.49 -8.47
N THR A 342 14.74 16.01 -9.33
CA THR A 342 14.89 17.46 -9.54
C THR A 342 13.62 18.07 -10.13
N GLN A 343 13.00 17.39 -11.11
CA GLN A 343 11.73 17.83 -11.70
C GLN A 343 10.59 17.81 -10.67
N ALA A 344 10.44 16.75 -9.88
CA ALA A 344 9.44 16.65 -8.82
C ALA A 344 9.60 17.77 -7.77
N ARG A 345 10.83 18.08 -7.36
CA ARG A 345 11.12 19.22 -6.46
C ARG A 345 10.68 20.55 -7.07
N ALA A 346 10.95 20.78 -8.35
CA ALA A 346 10.54 21.99 -9.05
C ALA A 346 9.00 22.14 -9.10
N MET A 347 8.27 21.03 -9.30
CA MET A 347 6.80 21.04 -9.27
C MET A 347 6.25 21.46 -7.90
N VAL A 348 6.79 20.89 -6.82
CA VAL A 348 6.37 21.27 -5.46
C VAL A 348 6.73 22.74 -5.16
N GLN A 349 7.91 23.21 -5.60
CA GLN A 349 8.31 24.60 -5.46
C GLN A 349 7.39 25.57 -6.21
N GLN A 350 6.95 25.20 -7.42
CA GLN A 350 5.98 25.97 -8.19
C GLN A 350 4.63 26.07 -7.47
N TYR A 351 4.11 24.94 -6.96
CA TYR A 351 2.91 24.93 -6.13
C TYR A 351 3.05 25.84 -4.91
N CYS A 352 4.15 25.72 -4.17
CA CYS A 352 4.44 26.54 -3.00
C CYS A 352 4.45 28.04 -3.36
N SER A 353 5.10 28.41 -4.47
CA SER A 353 5.18 29.79 -4.94
C SER A 353 3.81 30.36 -5.32
N GLN A 354 2.99 29.57 -6.02
CA GLN A 354 1.63 29.95 -6.42
C GLN A 354 0.74 30.28 -5.21
N TYR A 355 0.94 29.58 -4.10
CA TYR A 355 0.13 29.73 -2.89
C TYR A 355 0.82 30.51 -1.77
N ASN A 356 1.96 31.14 -2.04
CA ASN A 356 2.77 31.88 -1.08
C ASN A 356 3.11 31.05 0.20
N LEU A 357 3.44 29.78 0.00
CA LEU A 357 3.84 28.85 1.04
C LEU A 357 5.37 28.64 0.99
N PRO A 358 6.07 28.59 2.14
CA PRO A 358 7.46 28.16 2.13
C PRO A 358 7.54 26.64 1.91
N THR A 359 8.59 26.15 1.24
CA THR A 359 8.79 24.71 1.01
C THR A 359 8.94 23.89 2.29
N SER A 360 9.31 24.54 3.40
CA SER A 360 9.32 23.93 4.74
C SER A 360 7.91 23.63 5.27
N HIS A 361 6.89 24.39 4.86
CA HIS A 361 5.50 24.15 5.25
C HIS A 361 4.99 22.81 4.71
N VAL A 362 5.41 22.45 3.49
CA VAL A 362 5.06 21.18 2.85
C VAL A 362 6.07 20.06 3.14
N GLY A 363 7.11 20.31 3.94
CA GLY A 363 8.09 19.28 4.28
C GLY A 363 8.94 18.75 3.11
N LEU A 364 9.13 19.53 2.04
CA LEU A 364 9.77 19.07 0.79
C LEU A 364 11.16 18.46 0.99
N ALA A 365 11.97 19.02 1.90
CA ALA A 365 13.31 18.50 2.17
C ALA A 365 13.28 17.09 2.78
N GLY A 366 12.36 16.84 3.71
CA GLY A 366 12.17 15.53 4.32
C GLY A 366 11.68 14.50 3.30
N ALA A 367 10.67 14.88 2.50
CA ALA A 367 10.14 14.03 1.44
C ALA A 367 11.22 13.67 0.40
N THR A 368 12.05 14.63 0.00
CA THR A 368 13.16 14.38 -0.94
C THR A 368 14.12 13.32 -0.40
N ALA A 369 14.50 13.41 0.88
CA ALA A 369 15.38 12.44 1.52
C ALA A 369 14.72 11.06 1.67
N GLY A 370 13.42 11.02 1.96
CA GLY A 370 12.62 9.79 2.00
C GLY A 370 12.58 9.08 0.65
N ILE A 371 12.27 9.81 -0.42
CA ILE A 371 12.25 9.32 -1.80
C ILE A 371 13.61 8.75 -2.22
N GLU A 372 14.71 9.46 -1.93
CA GLU A 372 16.07 8.98 -2.18
C GLU A 372 16.35 7.67 -1.43
N LYS A 373 15.99 7.61 -0.15
CA LYS A 373 16.19 6.43 0.69
C LYS A 373 15.39 5.23 0.18
N PHE A 374 14.13 5.42 -0.20
CA PHE A 374 13.29 4.38 -0.78
C PHE A 374 13.91 3.82 -2.07
N PHE A 375 14.29 4.71 -2.99
CA PHE A 375 14.91 4.31 -4.26
C PHE A 375 16.24 3.57 -4.04
N GLN A 376 17.13 4.09 -3.18
CA GLN A 376 18.41 3.45 -2.88
C GLN A 376 18.24 2.07 -2.22
N THR A 377 17.23 1.91 -1.36
CA THR A 377 16.92 0.62 -0.74
C THR A 377 16.63 -0.44 -1.82
N TRP A 378 15.88 -0.08 -2.85
CA TRP A 378 15.57 -0.96 -3.97
C TRP A 378 16.76 -1.21 -4.90
N ILE A 379 17.52 -0.17 -5.23
CA ILE A 379 18.74 -0.29 -6.05
C ILE A 379 19.81 -1.19 -5.41
N ASN A 380 19.83 -1.30 -4.08
CA ASN A 380 20.73 -2.22 -3.38
C ASN A 380 20.22 -3.67 -3.35
N LYS A 381 18.91 -3.88 -3.51
CA LYS A 381 18.29 -5.22 -3.58
C LYS A 381 18.36 -5.84 -4.98
N LEU A 382 18.26 -4.99 -6.01
CA LEU A 382 18.26 -5.35 -7.44
C LEU A 382 19.67 -5.32 -8.03
#